data_AF-A0AAE3DGQ7-F1
#
_entry.id   AF-A0AAE3DGQ7-F1
#
_cell.length_a   1.000
_cell.length_b   1.000
_cell.length_c   1.000
_cell.angle_alpha   90.00
_cell.angle_beta   90.00
_cell.angle_gamma   90.00
#
_symmetry.space_group_name_H-M   'P 1'
#
loop_
_entity.id
_entity.type
_entity.pdbx_description
1 polymer ?
#
loop_
_entity_poly.entity_id
_entity_poly.type
_entity_poly.pdbx_seq_one_letter_code
_entity_poly.pdbx_strand_id
1 'polypeptide(L)'
;MALYTKKLIMTTFQEMLAEMPFDKITVSALVKRAEGSPNTFYYHYQDIYALLDDWFQKQVDALVPVGEPIEWKPVTKNILRECRAHSKTIYHVFDSLSRDRLDTLFENFLHSAVQDAE
;
A
#
# COMPACT_ATOMS: atom_id res chain seq x y z
N MET A 1 3.46 16.67 15.18
CA MET A 1 2.96 15.42 15.80
C MET A 1 2.13 14.58 14.83
N ALA A 2 1.05 15.08 14.22
CA ALA A 2 0.20 14.30 13.30
C ALA A 2 0.95 13.58 12.14
N LEU A 3 1.90 14.24 11.47
CA LEU A 3 2.71 13.63 10.39
C LEU A 3 3.60 12.48 10.89
N TYR A 4 4.17 12.61 12.09
CA TYR A 4 4.99 11.56 12.71
C TYR A 4 4.14 10.31 12.98
N THR A 5 2.91 10.53 13.46
CA THR A 5 1.98 9.45 13.77
C THR A 5 1.45 8.75 12.52
N LYS A 6 1.11 9.49 11.45
CA LYS A 6 0.74 8.88 10.16
C LYS A 6 1.87 8.00 9.59
N LYS A 7 3.13 8.47 9.69
CA LYS A 7 4.30 7.71 9.23
C LYS A 7 4.49 6.44 10.05
N LEU A 8 4.37 6.52 11.37
CA LEU A 8 4.49 5.36 12.26
C LEU A 8 3.44 4.29 11.94
N ILE A 9 2.17 4.69 11.78
CA ILE A 9 1.08 3.78 11.37
C ILE A 9 1.42 3.07 10.05
N MET A 10 1.92 3.81 9.05
CA MET A 10 2.29 3.23 7.75
C MET A 10 3.46 2.24 7.86
N THR A 11 4.51 2.59 8.62
CA THR A 11 5.66 1.70 8.83
C THR A 11 5.25 0.41 9.55
N THR A 12 4.49 0.51 10.65
CA THR A 12 4.01 -0.67 11.38
C THR A 12 3.09 -1.54 10.51
N PHE A 13 2.26 -0.92 9.67
CA PHE A 13 1.41 -1.66 8.74
C PHE A 13 2.22 -2.44 7.70
N GLN A 14 3.25 -1.83 7.12
CA GLN A 14 4.15 -2.49 6.17
C GLN A 14 4.89 -3.69 6.82
N GLU A 15 5.34 -3.55 8.07
CA GLU A 15 5.95 -4.64 8.83
C GLU A 15 4.95 -5.78 9.05
N MET A 16 3.72 -5.47 9.46
CA MET A 16 2.67 -6.47 9.66
C MET A 16 2.31 -7.19 8.36
N LEU A 17 2.25 -6.50 7.21
CA LEU A 17 2.03 -7.12 5.91
C LEU A 17 3.17 -8.05 5.48
N ALA A 18 4.41 -7.86 5.95
CA ALA A 18 5.49 -8.82 5.73
C ALA A 18 5.36 -10.08 6.62
N GLU A 19 4.69 -9.95 7.76
CA GLU A 19 4.53 -11.01 8.75
C GLU A 19 3.31 -11.89 8.49
N MET A 20 2.15 -11.30 8.15
CA MET A 20 0.85 -11.98 8.06
C MET A 20 -0.05 -11.47 6.92
N PRO A 21 -1.05 -12.26 6.50
CA PRO A 21 -2.08 -11.84 5.55
C PRO A 21 -2.83 -10.58 5.99
N PHE A 22 -3.21 -9.75 5.02
CA PHE A 22 -3.90 -8.48 5.27
C PHE A 22 -5.22 -8.66 6.02
N ASP A 23 -6.00 -9.72 5.75
CA ASP A 23 -7.27 -10.00 6.42
C ASP A 23 -7.14 -10.26 7.93
N LYS A 24 -5.91 -10.55 8.41
CA LYS A 24 -5.60 -10.71 9.84
C LYS A 24 -5.19 -9.41 10.53
N ILE A 25 -4.95 -8.34 9.78
CA ILE A 25 -4.53 -7.05 10.34
C ILE A 25 -5.79 -6.28 10.74
N THR A 26 -5.95 -6.06 12.05
CA THR A 26 -7.02 -5.23 12.60
C THR A 26 -6.48 -3.86 13.03
N VAL A 27 -7.33 -2.83 12.98
CA VAL A 27 -6.98 -1.48 13.49
C VAL A 27 -6.48 -1.55 14.93
N SER A 28 -7.13 -2.37 15.78
CA SER A 28 -6.73 -2.52 17.19
C SER A 28 -5.32 -3.12 17.34
N ALA A 29 -5.00 -4.18 16.60
CA ALA A 29 -3.67 -4.79 16.65
C ALA A 29 -2.59 -3.83 16.12
N LEU A 30 -2.90 -3.12 15.03
CA LEU A 30 -2.00 -2.15 14.41
C LEU A 30 -1.68 -1.00 15.37
N VAL A 31 -2.68 -0.33 15.94
CA VAL A 31 -2.44 0.81 16.84
C VAL A 31 -1.77 0.38 18.15
N LYS A 32 -2.06 -0.82 18.64
CA LYS A 32 -1.37 -1.38 19.80
C LYS A 32 0.12 -1.57 19.52
N ARG A 33 0.47 -2.07 18.33
CA ARG A 33 1.88 -2.28 17.92
C ARG A 33 2.60 -0.97 17.63
N ALA A 34 1.89 0.03 17.11
CA ALA A 34 2.40 1.38 16.89
C ALA A 34 2.40 2.26 18.15
N GLU A 35 2.11 1.69 19.34
CA GLU A 35 1.99 2.42 20.62
C GLU A 35 1.03 3.62 20.57
N GLY A 36 -0.03 3.51 19.77
CA GLY A 36 -1.05 4.53 19.55
C GLY A 36 -2.44 4.12 20.03
N SER A 37 -3.46 4.90 19.65
CA SER A 37 -4.87 4.62 19.96
C SER A 37 -5.72 4.48 18.68
N PRO A 38 -6.87 3.79 18.73
CA PRO A 38 -7.79 3.74 17.59
C PRO A 38 -8.23 5.14 17.12
N ASN A 39 -8.47 6.08 18.05
CA ASN A 39 -8.83 7.46 17.71
C ASN A 39 -7.75 8.13 16.87
N THR A 40 -6.49 7.84 17.18
CA THR A 40 -5.34 8.35 16.44
C THR A 40 -5.24 7.75 15.03
N PHE A 41 -5.63 6.49 14.86
CA PHE A 41 -5.74 5.89 13.53
C PHE A 41 -6.87 6.54 12.72
N TYR A 42 -8.06 6.67 13.30
CA TYR A 42 -9.23 7.21 12.61
C TYR A 42 -9.13 8.70 12.27
N TYR A 43 -8.19 9.41 12.90
CA TYR A 43 -7.81 10.76 12.47
C TYR A 43 -7.13 10.79 11.10
N HIS A 44 -6.50 9.69 10.68
CA HIS A 44 -5.74 9.59 9.43
C HIS A 44 -6.40 8.72 8.36
N TYR A 45 -7.10 7.65 8.75
CA TYR A 45 -7.69 6.68 7.84
C TYR A 45 -9.07 6.26 8.33
N GLN A 46 -10.04 6.19 7.41
CA GLN A 46 -11.40 5.79 7.76
C GLN A 46 -11.48 4.34 8.25
N ASP A 47 -10.70 3.45 7.65
CA ASP A 47 -10.61 2.03 7.98
C ASP A 47 -9.26 1.45 7.51
N ILE A 48 -9.09 0.14 7.70
CA ILE A 48 -7.85 -0.57 7.31
C ILE A 48 -7.65 -0.62 5.78
N TYR A 49 -8.73 -0.52 5.00
CA TYR A 49 -8.66 -0.52 3.55
C TYR A 49 -8.18 0.82 3.00
N ALA A 50 -8.61 1.94 3.62
CA ALA A 50 -8.07 3.27 3.30
C ALA A 50 -6.56 3.35 3.56
N LEU A 51 -6.06 2.68 4.59
CA LEU A 51 -4.62 2.56 4.82
C LEU A 51 -3.93 1.67 3.77
N LEU A 52 -4.57 0.56 3.37
CA LEU A 52 -4.06 -0.30 2.30
C LEU A 52 -3.94 0.48 0.97
N ASP A 53 -4.92 1.30 0.64
CA ASP A 53 -4.92 2.11 -0.58
C ASP A 53 -3.77 3.14 -0.56
N ASP A 54 -3.56 3.86 0.56
CA ASP A 54 -2.43 4.80 0.73
C ASP A 54 -1.08 4.06 0.69
N TRP A 55 -1.00 2.85 1.28
CA TRP A 55 0.20 2.03 1.20
C TRP A 55 0.52 1.61 -0.23
N PHE A 56 -0.50 1.15 -0.97
CA PHE A 56 -0.37 0.69 -2.35
C PHE A 56 0.03 1.84 -3.27
N GLN A 57 -0.63 3.00 -3.17
CA GLN A 57 -0.26 4.19 -3.95
C GLN A 57 1.20 4.59 -3.71
N LYS A 58 1.70 4.53 -2.47
CA LYS A 58 3.13 4.80 -2.21
C LYS A 58 4.07 3.79 -2.85
N GLN A 59 3.67 2.53 -3.02
CA GLN A 59 4.47 1.57 -3.77
C GLN A 59 4.50 1.93 -5.26
N VAL A 60 3.37 2.38 -5.80
CA VAL A 60 3.25 2.84 -7.19
C VAL A 60 4.11 4.07 -7.43
N ASP A 61 3.98 5.10 -6.61
CA ASP A 61 4.74 6.35 -6.70
C ASP A 61 6.26 6.13 -6.61
N ALA A 62 6.69 5.10 -5.88
CA ALA A 62 8.10 4.74 -5.76
C ALA A 62 8.66 4.02 -7.00
N LEU A 63 7.79 3.45 -7.84
CA LEU A 63 8.17 2.62 -8.98
C LEU A 63 7.87 3.25 -10.34
N VAL A 64 6.89 4.15 -10.39
CA VAL A 64 6.48 4.86 -11.59
C VAL A 64 6.99 6.30 -11.49
N PRO A 65 7.83 6.76 -12.42
CA PRO A 65 8.29 8.14 -12.43
C PRO A 65 7.10 9.08 -12.73
N VAL A 66 6.94 10.11 -11.89
CA VAL A 66 5.87 11.11 -12.01
C VAL A 66 6.34 12.25 -12.91
N GLY A 67 5.51 12.61 -13.91
CA GLY A 67 5.78 13.74 -14.81
C GLY A 67 6.86 13.51 -15.87
N GLU A 68 7.25 12.25 -16.10
CA GLU A 68 8.13 11.85 -17.20
C GLU A 68 7.44 10.80 -18.08
N PRO A 69 7.72 10.76 -19.41
CA PRO A 69 7.19 9.72 -20.27
C PRO A 69 7.53 8.32 -19.76
N ILE A 70 6.52 7.48 -19.56
CA ILE A 70 6.70 6.14 -19.04
C ILE A 70 7.38 5.24 -20.07
N GLU A 71 8.63 4.87 -19.80
CA GLU A 71 9.27 3.76 -20.48
C GLU A 71 8.81 2.42 -19.88
N TRP A 72 7.86 1.76 -20.56
CA TRP A 72 7.25 0.52 -20.06
C TRP A 72 8.25 -0.58 -19.74
N LYS A 73 9.33 -0.74 -20.49
CA LYS A 73 10.30 -1.83 -20.30
C LYS A 73 11.08 -1.73 -18.97
N PRO A 74 11.74 -0.61 -18.62
CA PRO A 74 12.38 -0.45 -17.32
C PRO A 74 11.37 -0.43 -16.17
N VAL A 75 10.21 0.22 -16.33
CA VAL A 75 9.18 0.28 -15.27
C VAL A 75 8.65 -1.12 -14.94
N THR A 76 8.23 -1.90 -15.94
CA THR A 76 7.76 -3.28 -15.73
C THR A 76 8.85 -4.17 -15.14
N LYS A 77 10.12 -4.00 -15.55
CA LYS A 77 11.24 -4.75 -14.96
C LYS A 77 11.44 -4.40 -13.48
N ASN A 78 11.32 -3.14 -13.10
CA ASN A 78 11.43 -2.70 -11.71
C ASN A 78 10.28 -3.25 -10.86
N ILE A 79 9.04 -3.15 -11.33
CA ILE A 79 7.86 -3.72 -10.67
C ILE A 79 8.05 -5.22 -10.43
N LEU A 80 8.43 -5.99 -11.46
CA LEU A 80 8.66 -7.43 -11.32
C LEU A 80 9.79 -7.75 -10.32
N ARG A 81 10.83 -6.91 -10.26
CA ARG A 81 11.93 -7.08 -9.29
C ARG A 81 11.43 -6.87 -7.87
N GLU A 82 10.65 -5.82 -7.63
CA GLU A 82 10.08 -5.53 -6.31
C GLU A 82 9.05 -6.58 -5.88
N CYS A 83 8.16 -7.00 -6.79
CA CYS A 83 7.25 -8.11 -6.51
C CYS A 83 8.00 -9.40 -6.14
N ARG A 84 9.16 -9.66 -6.77
CA ARG A 84 10.00 -10.81 -6.42
C ARG A 84 10.67 -10.64 -5.05
N ALA A 85 11.23 -9.45 -4.77
CA ALA A 85 11.89 -9.14 -3.50
C ALA A 85 10.91 -9.21 -2.31
N HIS A 86 9.66 -8.81 -2.53
CA HIS A 86 8.60 -8.74 -1.53
C HIS A 86 7.46 -9.75 -1.78
N SER A 87 7.78 -10.90 -2.38
CA SER A 87 6.79 -11.91 -2.80
C SER A 87 5.84 -12.35 -1.69
N LYS A 88 6.31 -12.44 -0.44
CA LYS A 88 5.48 -12.78 0.72
C LYS A 88 4.43 -11.71 1.02
N THR A 89 4.82 -10.44 1.00
CA THR A 89 3.92 -9.29 1.19
C THR A 89 2.88 -9.24 0.07
N ILE A 90 3.29 -9.44 -1.18
CA ILE A 90 2.38 -9.53 -2.32
C ILE A 90 1.37 -10.65 -2.10
N TYR A 91 1.83 -11.85 -1.73
CA TYR A 91 0.92 -12.96 -1.43
C TYR A 91 -0.07 -12.61 -0.31
N HIS A 92 0.41 -12.07 0.82
CA HIS A 92 -0.41 -11.68 1.95
C HIS A 92 -1.49 -10.66 1.61
N VAL A 93 -1.20 -9.70 0.72
CA VAL A 93 -2.19 -8.73 0.26
C VAL A 93 -3.16 -9.40 -0.69
N PHE A 94 -2.67 -10.03 -1.76
CA PHE A 94 -3.51 -10.51 -2.84
C PHE A 94 -4.43 -11.67 -2.41
N ASP A 95 -3.95 -12.59 -1.58
CA ASP A 95 -4.72 -13.72 -1.04
C ASP A 95 -5.85 -13.26 -0.10
N SER A 96 -5.71 -12.07 0.49
CA SER A 96 -6.67 -11.50 1.43
C SER A 96 -7.77 -10.66 0.76
N LEU A 97 -7.64 -10.36 -0.52
CA LEU A 97 -8.54 -9.45 -1.23
C LEU A 97 -9.49 -10.19 -2.17
N SER A 98 -10.72 -9.69 -2.29
CA SER A 98 -11.64 -10.16 -3.31
C SER A 98 -11.16 -9.74 -4.71
N ARG A 99 -11.63 -10.45 -5.73
CA ARG A 99 -11.35 -10.11 -7.13
C ARG A 99 -11.74 -8.66 -7.46
N ASP A 100 -12.92 -8.22 -7.04
CA ASP A 100 -13.40 -6.86 -7.30
C ASP A 100 -12.50 -5.80 -6.64
N ARG A 101 -11.93 -6.10 -5.46
CA ARG A 101 -11.02 -5.18 -4.77
C ARG A 101 -9.66 -5.13 -5.45
N LEU A 102 -9.15 -6.27 -5.92
CA LEU A 102 -7.95 -6.31 -6.74
C LEU A 102 -8.14 -5.51 -8.03
N ASP A 103 -9.27 -5.71 -8.72
CA ASP A 103 -9.61 -4.96 -9.93
C ASP A 103 -9.60 -3.44 -9.63
N THR A 104 -10.19 -3.00 -8.50
CA THR A 104 -10.15 -1.58 -8.08
C THR A 104 -8.72 -1.06 -7.86
N LEU A 105 -7.84 -1.84 -7.21
CA LEU A 105 -6.44 -1.44 -7.01
C LEU A 105 -5.67 -1.33 -8.33
N PHE A 106 -5.90 -2.27 -9.25
CA PHE A 106 -5.29 -2.26 -10.57
C PHE A 106 -5.78 -1.10 -11.43
N GLU A 107 -7.07 -0.80 -11.44
CA GLU A 107 -7.61 0.35 -12.16
C GLU A 107 -7.04 1.66 -11.61
N ASN A 108 -6.94 1.80 -10.28
CA ASN A 108 -6.31 2.97 -9.66
C ASN A 108 -4.83 3.10 -10.06
N PHE A 109 -4.09 1.98 -10.11
CA PHE A 109 -2.71 1.96 -10.60
C PHE A 109 -2.62 2.43 -12.06
N LEU A 110 -3.47 1.88 -12.94
CA LEU A 110 -3.47 2.24 -14.36
C LEU A 110 -3.85 3.70 -14.56
N HIS A 111 -4.85 4.21 -13.84
CA HIS A 111 -5.22 5.62 -13.88
C HIS A 111 -4.07 6.53 -13.43
N SER A 112 -3.41 6.21 -12.31
CA SER A 112 -2.26 6.97 -11.82
C SER A 112 -1.09 6.95 -12.82
N ALA A 113 -0.82 5.81 -13.48
CA ALA A 113 0.25 5.71 -14.46
C ALA A 113 -0.09 6.43 -15.79
N VAL A 114 -1.36 6.49 -16.19
CA VAL A 114 -1.76 7.05 -17.49
C VAL A 114 -2.02 8.57 -17.43
N GLN A 115 -2.49 9.12 -16.30
CA GLN A 115 -2.73 10.56 -16.17
C GLN A 115 -1.45 11.41 -16.20
N ASP A 116 -0.29 10.83 -15.92
CA ASP A 116 1.01 11.51 -16.01
C ASP A 116 1.62 11.48 -17.43
N ALA A 117 0.91 10.95 -18.42
CA ALA A 117 1.37 10.81 -19.81
C ALA A 117 0.78 11.85 -20.79
N GLU A 118 -0.02 12.81 -20.31
CA GLU A 118 -0.55 13.95 -21.10
C GLU A 118 0.15 15.29 -20.80
#